data_AF-N9USW5-F1
#
_entry.id   AF-N9USW5-F1
#
_cell.length_a   1.000
_cell.length_b   1.000
_cell.length_c   1.000
_cell.angle_alpha   90.00
_cell.angle_beta   90.00
_cell.angle_gamma   90.00
#
_symmetry.space_group_name_H-M   'P 1'
#
loop_
_entity.id
_entity.type
_entity.pdbx_description
1 polymer ?
#
loop_
_entity_poly.entity_id
_entity_poly.type
_entity_poly.pdbx_seq_one_letter_code
_entity_poly.pdbx_strand_id
1 'polypeptide(L)'
;MTKTMVLAAAAAMALLAGCQKAEAPAPAKTETTEVPVETAMPADAADTASEGDPATAPHRFASWAGKWTGVEGMYVTITPTEPEHYKLEMQSDLDTKGTYDGWDSEHGIKFKRGGEELSLHRGNGDDTGLKYLAGKKECLIVKSGEGYCRD
;
A
#
# COMPACT_ATOMS: atom_id res chain seq x y z
N MET A 1 -1.74 -50.06 -2.50
CA MET A 1 -2.11 -49.79 -1.10
C MET A 1 -2.04 -48.29 -0.91
N THR A 2 -3.03 -47.52 -0.48
CA THR A 2 -4.49 -47.65 -0.38
C THR A 2 -4.96 -46.20 -0.40
N LYS A 3 -5.89 -45.86 -1.30
CA LYS A 3 -6.59 -44.58 -1.32
C LYS A 3 -7.30 -44.37 0.02
N THR A 4 -7.24 -43.17 0.56
CA THR A 4 -8.31 -42.65 1.42
C THR A 4 -8.49 -41.16 1.20
N MET A 5 -9.38 -40.86 0.26
CA MET A 5 -10.21 -39.66 0.29
C MET A 5 -11.10 -39.73 1.53
N VAL A 6 -11.23 -38.63 2.27
CA VAL A 6 -12.39 -38.40 3.15
C VAL A 6 -12.91 -36.99 2.88
N LEU A 7 -14.04 -36.97 2.18
CA LEU A 7 -15.03 -35.89 2.12
C LEU A 7 -15.84 -35.87 3.43
N ALA A 8 -16.06 -34.70 4.02
CA ALA A 8 -17.20 -34.36 4.87
C ALA A 8 -17.30 -32.82 4.93
N ALA A 9 -18.17 -32.15 4.19
CA ALA A 9 -19.63 -32.04 4.29
C ALA A 9 -20.13 -31.17 5.47
N ALA A 10 -20.73 -30.04 5.07
CA ALA A 10 -21.88 -29.33 5.68
C ALA A 10 -21.74 -28.64 7.05
N ALA A 11 -21.98 -27.32 7.08
CA ALA A 11 -23.21 -26.75 7.65
C ALA A 11 -23.25 -25.22 7.46
N ALA A 12 -24.43 -24.74 7.10
CA ALA A 12 -24.81 -23.35 6.84
C ALA A 12 -25.24 -22.60 8.12
N MET A 13 -25.68 -21.34 7.93
CA MET A 13 -26.41 -20.43 8.86
C MET A 13 -25.51 -19.43 9.62
N ALA A 14 -25.78 -18.13 9.72
CA ALA A 14 -26.91 -17.30 9.31
C ALA A 14 -26.47 -15.83 9.15
N LEU A 15 -27.20 -15.11 8.29
CA LEU A 15 -27.10 -13.68 8.00
C LEU A 15 -27.59 -12.83 9.19
N LEU A 16 -26.89 -11.73 9.47
CA LEU A 16 -27.48 -10.54 10.11
C LEU A 16 -27.03 -9.30 9.33
N ALA A 17 -27.84 -8.93 8.33
CA ALA A 17 -27.78 -7.65 7.66
C ALA A 17 -28.50 -6.61 8.52
N GLY A 18 -27.75 -5.67 9.11
CA GLY A 18 -28.31 -4.47 9.75
C GLY A 18 -28.46 -3.35 8.72
N CYS A 19 -29.66 -3.19 8.16
CA CYS A 19 -30.04 -1.97 7.45
C CYS A 19 -30.52 -0.92 8.45
N GLN A 20 -29.79 0.20 8.58
CA GLN A 20 -30.37 1.42 9.15
C GLN A 20 -30.59 2.43 8.03
N LYS A 21 -31.85 2.50 7.62
CA LYS A 21 -32.42 3.49 6.70
C LYS A 21 -32.61 4.79 7.48
N ALA A 22 -31.78 5.80 7.21
CA ALA A 22 -32.07 7.17 7.58
C ALA A 22 -32.68 7.87 6.35
N GLU A 23 -33.91 8.33 6.52
CA GLU A 23 -34.71 9.00 5.49
C GLU A 23 -34.54 10.52 5.62
N ALA A 24 -34.24 11.19 4.51
CA ALA A 24 -34.37 12.64 4.33
C ALA A 24 -35.73 12.92 3.63
N PRO A 25 -36.37 14.10 3.79
CA PRO A 25 -35.99 15.33 3.06
C PRO A 25 -36.29 16.62 3.91
N ALA A 26 -36.14 17.89 3.51
CA ALA A 26 -36.13 18.61 2.22
C ALA A 26 -35.57 20.05 2.44
N PRO A 27 -35.48 20.92 1.39
CA PRO A 27 -34.39 21.88 1.17
C PRO A 27 -34.67 23.33 1.60
N ALA A 28 -33.61 24.16 1.68
CA ALA A 28 -33.72 25.61 1.64
C ALA A 28 -32.57 26.24 0.83
N LYS A 29 -32.99 26.88 -0.27
CA LYS A 29 -32.48 28.07 -0.99
C LYS A 29 -30.98 28.27 -1.22
N THR A 30 -30.66 28.28 -2.52
CA THR A 30 -29.96 29.33 -3.29
C THR A 30 -29.46 30.54 -2.50
N GLU A 31 -28.15 30.78 -2.55
CA GLU A 31 -27.61 32.12 -2.83
C GLU A 31 -26.21 32.01 -3.44
N THR A 32 -26.09 32.59 -4.62
CA THR A 32 -24.85 32.85 -5.34
C THR A 32 -24.13 33.99 -4.65
N THR A 33 -22.89 33.76 -4.20
CA THR A 33 -21.95 34.84 -3.94
C THR A 33 -20.63 34.47 -4.60
N GLU A 34 -20.38 35.12 -5.73
CA GLU A 34 -19.09 35.20 -6.38
C GLU A 34 -18.13 35.97 -5.46
N VAL A 35 -16.98 35.38 -5.14
CA VAL A 35 -15.88 36.09 -4.47
C VAL A 35 -14.72 36.14 -5.44
N PRO A 36 -14.24 37.33 -5.84
CA PRO A 36 -13.10 37.46 -6.72
C PRO A 36 -11.80 37.12 -5.97
N VAL A 37 -10.88 36.52 -6.72
CA VAL A 37 -9.49 36.28 -6.32
C VAL A 37 -8.78 37.61 -6.17
N GLU A 38 -8.21 37.88 -5.00
CA GLU A 38 -7.12 38.85 -4.88
C GLU A 38 -5.98 38.30 -4.00
N THR A 39 -4.83 38.18 -4.65
CA THR A 39 -3.52 37.82 -4.15
C THR A 39 -3.01 38.89 -3.17
N ALA A 40 -2.61 38.48 -1.97
CA ALA A 40 -1.64 39.22 -1.17
C ALA A 40 -0.81 38.26 -0.31
N MET A 41 0.49 38.19 -0.61
CA MET A 41 1.49 37.64 0.30
C MET A 41 1.60 38.53 1.55
N PRO A 42 2.03 37.95 2.68
CA PRO A 42 3.28 38.45 3.24
C PRO A 42 4.27 37.33 3.63
N ALA A 43 5.52 37.76 3.59
CA ALA A 43 6.74 37.03 3.88
C ALA A 43 6.91 36.63 5.35
N ASP A 44 7.87 35.73 5.54
CA ASP A 44 8.62 35.47 6.78
C ASP A 44 7.83 34.79 7.91
N ALA A 45 7.77 33.46 7.83
CA ALA A 45 7.67 32.61 9.01
C ALA A 45 8.97 31.81 9.09
N ALA A 46 9.79 32.22 10.05
CA ALA A 46 11.05 31.62 10.43
C ALA A 46 10.96 30.08 10.49
N ASP A 47 11.95 29.45 9.86
CA ASP A 47 12.37 28.07 10.04
C ASP A 47 12.55 27.79 11.54
N THR A 48 11.47 27.31 12.15
CA THR A 48 11.56 26.57 13.39
C THR A 48 11.58 25.13 12.94
N ALA A 49 12.78 24.57 12.75
CA ALA A 49 12.99 23.15 12.67
C ALA A 49 12.35 22.51 13.91
N SER A 50 11.10 22.08 13.77
CA SER A 50 10.47 21.16 14.68
C SER A 50 11.35 19.93 14.66
N GLU A 51 11.99 19.61 15.78
CA GLU A 51 12.53 18.27 16.01
C GLU A 51 11.33 17.32 15.87
N GLY A 52 11.15 16.78 14.67
CA GLY A 52 10.12 15.81 14.37
C GLY A 52 10.36 14.58 15.23
N ASP A 53 9.29 13.87 15.56
CA ASP A 53 9.40 12.50 16.07
C ASP A 53 10.36 11.75 15.12
N PRO A 54 11.40 11.04 15.62
CA PRO A 54 12.26 10.24 14.76
C PRO A 54 11.48 9.24 13.89
N ALA A 55 10.25 8.87 14.27
CA ALA A 55 9.31 8.10 13.45
C ALA A 55 8.59 8.91 12.34
N THR A 56 8.83 10.21 12.25
CA THR A 56 8.29 11.14 11.24
C THR A 56 9.34 11.88 10.42
N ALA A 57 10.64 11.58 10.62
CA ALA A 57 11.65 12.03 9.66
C ALA A 57 11.28 11.53 8.26
N PRO A 58 11.62 12.28 7.19
CA PRO A 58 10.97 12.11 5.90
C PRO A 58 11.35 10.78 5.26
N HIS A 59 10.51 9.76 5.44
CA HIS A 59 10.52 8.56 4.62
C HIS A 59 10.05 8.94 3.22
N ARG A 60 10.93 8.89 2.21
CA ARG A 60 10.59 9.28 0.83
C ARG A 60 9.40 8.51 0.28
N PHE A 61 9.21 7.27 0.74
CA PHE A 61 8.15 6.36 0.33
C PHE A 61 7.16 6.06 1.47
N ALA A 62 6.95 7.00 2.40
CA ALA A 62 5.97 6.86 3.49
C ALA A 62 4.58 6.42 3.01
N SER A 63 4.15 6.94 1.86
CA SER A 63 2.84 6.63 1.25
C SER A 63 2.70 5.17 0.80
N TRP A 64 3.80 4.42 0.71
CA TRP A 64 3.77 3.00 0.37
C TRP A 64 3.50 2.10 1.57
N ALA A 65 3.48 2.65 2.79
CA ALA A 65 3.23 1.89 4.01
C ALA A 65 1.96 1.01 3.93
N GLY A 66 1.99 -0.12 4.63
CA GLY A 66 0.94 -1.14 4.64
C GLY A 66 1.16 -2.27 3.63
N LYS A 67 0.13 -3.12 3.46
CA LYS A 67 0.19 -4.31 2.61
C LYS A 67 -0.07 -4.02 1.13
N TRP A 68 0.69 -4.67 0.25
CA TRP A 68 0.49 -4.76 -1.19
C TRP A 68 0.36 -6.24 -1.56
N THR A 69 -0.52 -6.59 -2.50
CA THR A 69 -0.87 -7.99 -2.77
C THR A 69 -0.42 -8.41 -4.16
N GLY A 70 0.30 -9.53 -4.22
CA GLY A 70 0.71 -10.20 -5.46
C GLY A 70 -0.19 -11.40 -5.78
N VAL A 71 0.25 -12.21 -6.74
CA VAL A 71 -0.46 -13.44 -7.11
C VAL A 71 -0.22 -14.56 -6.11
N GLU A 72 -1.11 -15.55 -6.06
CA GLU A 72 -0.88 -16.81 -5.32
C GLU A 72 -0.49 -16.65 -3.84
N GLY A 73 -0.96 -15.59 -3.18
CA GLY A 73 -0.67 -15.32 -1.77
C GLY A 73 0.61 -14.51 -1.52
N MET A 74 1.34 -14.13 -2.57
CA MET A 74 2.46 -13.20 -2.49
C MET A 74 2.01 -11.84 -1.92
N TYR A 75 2.87 -11.21 -1.13
CA TYR A 75 2.62 -9.88 -0.59
C TYR A 75 3.92 -9.20 -0.17
N VAL A 76 3.84 -7.88 -0.01
CA VAL A 76 4.78 -7.12 0.81
C VAL A 76 4.01 -6.21 1.74
N THR A 77 4.34 -6.22 3.03
CA THR A 77 3.90 -5.24 4.01
C THR A 77 5.08 -4.34 4.35
N ILE A 78 4.89 -3.04 4.10
CA ILE A 78 5.91 -2.01 4.28
C ILE A 78 5.60 -1.25 5.56
N THR A 79 6.54 -1.25 6.50
CA THR A 79 6.43 -0.52 7.77
C THR A 79 7.59 0.47 7.87
N PRO A 80 7.35 1.78 7.81
CA PRO A 80 8.38 2.78 8.13
C PRO A 80 8.95 2.53 9.54
N THR A 81 10.27 2.68 9.72
CA THR A 81 10.94 2.48 11.01
C THR A 81 11.70 3.73 11.45
N GLU A 82 13.03 3.69 11.41
CA GLU A 82 13.91 4.84 11.62
C GLU A 82 13.86 5.74 10.38
N PRO A 83 14.26 7.03 10.47
CA PRO A 83 14.36 7.91 9.31
C PRO A 83 15.00 7.22 8.10
N GLU A 84 14.38 7.33 6.92
CA GLU A 84 14.86 6.72 5.66
C GLU A 84 14.88 5.17 5.65
N HIS A 85 14.41 4.50 6.71
CA HIS A 85 14.41 3.04 6.86
C HIS A 85 13.01 2.43 6.92
N TYR A 86 12.94 1.14 6.55
CA TYR A 86 11.71 0.38 6.49
C TYR A 86 11.92 -1.07 6.93
N LYS A 87 10.85 -1.68 7.42
CA LYS A 87 10.72 -3.13 7.53
C LYS A 87 9.82 -3.65 6.41
N LEU A 88 10.31 -4.63 5.67
CA LEU A 88 9.60 -5.28 4.57
C LEU A 88 9.29 -6.72 4.95
N GLU A 89 8.06 -7.00 5.38
CA GLU A 89 7.59 -8.39 5.54
C GLU A 89 7.03 -8.86 4.21
N MET A 90 7.58 -9.92 3.64
CA MET A 90 7.31 -10.29 2.26
C MET A 90 7.17 -11.80 2.08
N GLN A 91 6.21 -12.20 1.25
CA GLN A 91 6.17 -13.49 0.59
C GLN A 91 6.38 -13.27 -0.91
N SER A 92 7.57 -13.62 -1.37
CA SER A 92 8.11 -13.26 -2.70
C SER A 92 7.78 -14.27 -3.79
N ASP A 93 7.45 -15.49 -3.38
CA ASP A 93 6.95 -16.59 -4.19
C ASP A 93 6.28 -17.61 -3.23
N LEU A 94 6.01 -18.83 -3.70
CA LEU A 94 5.34 -19.86 -2.90
C LEU A 94 6.20 -20.43 -1.76
N ASP A 95 7.52 -20.28 -1.84
CA ASP A 95 8.49 -20.94 -0.95
C ASP A 95 9.31 -19.93 -0.12
N THR A 96 9.33 -18.66 -0.54
CA THR A 96 10.18 -17.61 0.04
C THR A 96 9.33 -16.61 0.80
N LYS A 97 9.36 -16.72 2.13
CA LYS A 97 8.81 -15.73 3.06
C LYS A 97 9.89 -15.23 4.01
N GLY A 98 9.92 -13.93 4.26
CA GLY A 98 10.91 -13.33 5.15
C GLY A 98 10.62 -11.88 5.51
N THR A 99 11.48 -11.34 6.36
CA THR A 99 11.46 -9.94 6.77
C THR A 99 12.81 -9.32 6.45
N TYR A 100 12.81 -8.18 5.78
CA TYR A 100 14.03 -7.52 5.28
C TYR A 100 14.10 -6.08 5.76
N ASP A 101 15.32 -5.61 6.00
CA ASP A 101 15.60 -4.20 6.25
C ASP A 101 15.72 -3.46 4.93
N GLY A 102 14.91 -2.42 4.78
CA GLY A 102 14.87 -1.54 3.63
C GLY A 102 15.40 -0.16 3.95
N TRP A 103 15.87 0.55 2.92
CA TRP A 103 16.29 1.94 3.01
C TRP A 103 15.92 2.73 1.76
N ASP A 104 15.77 4.03 1.90
CA ASP A 104 15.47 4.94 0.80
C ASP A 104 16.53 4.89 -0.29
N SER A 105 16.08 5.07 -1.53
CA SER A 105 16.93 5.30 -2.69
C SER A 105 16.26 6.28 -3.65
N GLU A 106 16.94 6.60 -4.75
CA GLU A 106 16.43 7.55 -5.74
C GLU A 106 15.08 7.11 -6.35
N HIS A 107 14.86 5.80 -6.53
CA HIS A 107 13.71 5.28 -7.30
C HIS A 107 12.84 4.28 -6.54
N GLY A 108 13.13 4.01 -5.27
CA GLY A 108 12.36 3.06 -4.47
C GLY A 108 13.03 2.70 -3.14
N ILE A 109 12.56 1.63 -2.52
CA ILE A 109 13.13 1.08 -1.28
C ILE A 109 14.13 0.00 -1.67
N LYS A 110 15.41 0.20 -1.37
CA LYS A 110 16.43 -0.84 -1.53
C LYS A 110 16.41 -1.79 -0.34
N PHE A 111 16.72 -3.06 -0.57
CA PHE A 111 16.83 -4.08 0.48
C PHE A 111 17.76 -5.21 0.06
N LYS A 112 18.19 -6.06 1.00
CA LYS A 112 18.99 -7.27 0.68
C LYS A 112 18.19 -8.54 0.94
N ARG A 113 18.20 -9.46 -0.02
CA ARG A 113 17.62 -10.81 0.11
C ARG A 113 18.54 -11.83 -0.53
N GLY A 114 18.92 -12.87 0.21
CA GLY A 114 19.80 -13.92 -0.31
C GLY A 114 21.19 -13.44 -0.76
N GLY A 115 21.68 -12.33 -0.21
CA GLY A 115 22.96 -11.71 -0.61
C GLY A 115 22.88 -10.78 -1.83
N GLU A 116 21.73 -10.71 -2.50
CA GLU A 116 21.47 -9.77 -3.59
C GLU A 116 20.90 -8.46 -3.04
N GLU A 117 21.37 -7.32 -3.57
CA GLU A 117 20.73 -6.02 -3.36
C GLU A 117 19.63 -5.82 -4.40
N LEU A 118 18.40 -5.62 -3.93
CA LEU A 118 17.19 -5.48 -4.73
C LEU A 118 16.56 -4.11 -4.48
N SER A 119 15.61 -3.71 -5.34
CA SER A 119 14.83 -2.49 -5.17
C SER A 119 13.35 -2.74 -5.41
N LEU A 120 12.53 -2.39 -4.42
CA LEU A 120 11.09 -2.27 -4.56
C LEU A 120 10.77 -0.89 -5.11
N HIS A 121 10.26 -0.82 -6.34
CA HIS A 121 10.02 0.43 -7.06
C HIS A 121 8.60 0.49 -7.64
N ARG A 122 8.13 1.70 -7.97
CA ARG A 122 6.81 1.89 -8.57
C ARG A 122 6.77 1.38 -10.01
N GLY A 123 5.65 0.77 -10.37
CA GLY A 123 5.32 0.39 -11.75
C GLY A 123 3.81 0.18 -11.89
N ASN A 124 3.42 -0.57 -12.91
CA ASN A 124 2.03 -0.97 -13.12
C ASN A 124 1.90 -2.49 -13.24
N GLY A 125 0.66 -2.95 -13.36
CA GLY A 125 0.30 -4.37 -13.44
C GLY A 125 0.91 -5.10 -14.62
N ASP A 126 1.05 -4.41 -15.76
CA ASP A 126 1.63 -4.97 -16.98
C ASP A 126 3.16 -5.10 -16.83
N ASP A 127 3.81 -4.15 -16.18
CA ASP A 127 5.26 -4.17 -15.88
C ASP A 127 5.65 -5.34 -14.97
N THR A 128 4.71 -5.85 -14.14
CA THR A 128 4.99 -7.00 -13.25
C THR A 128 5.26 -8.30 -14.03
N GLY A 129 4.76 -8.41 -15.27
CA GLY A 129 4.75 -9.68 -16.02
C GLY A 129 3.76 -10.73 -15.49
N LEU A 130 2.90 -10.37 -14.52
CA LEU A 130 1.94 -11.28 -13.89
C LEU A 130 0.53 -11.04 -14.43
N LYS A 131 -0.02 -12.04 -15.14
CA LYS A 131 -1.32 -11.95 -15.84
C LYS A 131 -2.48 -11.47 -14.95
N TYR A 132 -2.52 -11.86 -13.69
CA TYR A 132 -3.59 -11.47 -12.76
C TYR A 132 -3.48 -10.04 -12.25
N LEU A 133 -2.31 -9.41 -12.41
CA LEU A 133 -2.09 -8.01 -12.05
C LEU A 133 -2.23 -7.08 -13.25
N ALA A 134 -2.21 -7.61 -14.48
CA ALA A 134 -2.32 -6.84 -15.72
C ALA A 134 -3.46 -5.80 -15.69
N GLY A 135 -3.17 -4.61 -16.20
CA GLY A 135 -4.09 -3.47 -16.20
C GLY A 135 -4.18 -2.67 -14.89
N LYS A 136 -3.73 -3.19 -13.74
CA LYS A 136 -3.65 -2.42 -12.49
C LYS A 136 -2.62 -1.29 -12.62
N LYS A 137 -2.85 -0.16 -11.95
CA LYS A 137 -2.01 1.05 -12.09
C LYS A 137 -1.14 1.34 -10.88
N GLU A 138 -1.60 0.94 -9.71
CA GLU A 138 -0.88 1.12 -8.46
C GLU A 138 -0.17 -0.18 -8.10
N CYS A 139 1.08 -0.33 -8.55
CA CYS A 139 1.88 -1.51 -8.26
C CYS A 139 3.31 -1.15 -7.83
N LEU A 140 3.87 -2.02 -7.00
CA LEU A 140 5.28 -2.05 -6.64
C LEU A 140 5.91 -3.33 -7.18
N ILE A 141 7.14 -3.23 -7.65
CA ILE A 141 7.84 -4.28 -8.40
C ILE A 141 9.22 -4.45 -7.81
N VAL A 142 9.65 -5.70 -7.64
CA VAL A 142 11.04 -6.04 -7.31
C VAL A 142 11.77 -6.45 -8.59
N LYS A 143 11.15 -7.34 -9.36
CA LYS A 143 11.62 -7.84 -10.66
C LYS A 143 10.45 -8.36 -11.48
N SER A 144 10.67 -8.67 -12.75
CA SER A 144 9.66 -9.38 -13.55
C SER A 144 9.29 -10.71 -12.89
N GLY A 145 7.99 -10.97 -12.78
CA GLY A 145 7.44 -12.11 -12.05
C GLY A 145 7.29 -11.88 -10.53
N GLU A 146 7.71 -10.74 -10.00
CA GLU A 146 7.58 -10.39 -8.58
C GLU A 146 7.08 -8.94 -8.43
N GLY A 147 5.76 -8.81 -8.37
CA GLY A 147 5.08 -7.53 -8.18
C GLY A 147 3.86 -7.65 -7.28
N TYR A 148 3.48 -6.52 -6.69
CA TYR A 148 2.42 -6.39 -5.71
C TYR A 148 1.62 -5.15 -6.02
N CYS A 149 0.30 -5.27 -6.15
CA CYS A 149 -0.56 -4.15 -6.48
C CYS A 149 -1.54 -3.81 -5.36
N ARG A 150 -2.05 -2.59 -5.42
CA ARG A 150 -3.27 -2.13 -4.78
C ARG A 150 -4.32 -1.86 -5.86
N ASP A 151 -5.56 -1.71 -5.44
CA ASP A 151 -6.68 -1.39 -6.34
C ASP A 151 -6.59 0.05 -6.85
#